data_AF-A0A1M3KW26-F1
#
_entry.id   AF-A0A1M3KW26-F1
#
_cell.length_a   1.000
_cell.length_b   1.000
_cell.length_c   1.000
_cell.angle_alpha   90.00
_cell.angle_beta   90.00
_cell.angle_gamma   90.00
#
_symmetry.space_group_name_H-M   'P 1'
#
loop_
_entity.id
_entity.type
_entity.pdbx_description
1 polymer ?
#
loop_
_entity_poly.entity_id
_entity_poly.type
_entity_poly.pdbx_seq_one_letter_code
_entity_poly.pdbx_strand_id
1 'polypeptide(L)'
;MGPRILIIVSVLAILIAGGKWISDGMEWYTKDRKQVTELVKDELFGTTEKKVTWVDDPRFGLLPDDATITALPKSFGFVLGMGTVGIIAGMLWSRRKTRTSSNRTP
;
A
#
# COMPACT_ATOMS: atom_id res chain seq x y z
N MET A 1 10.92 20.07 -12.24
CA MET A 1 10.95 19.58 -10.84
C MET A 1 12.35 19.12 -10.48
N GLY A 2 12.85 19.46 -9.29
CA GLY A 2 14.16 19.03 -8.82
C GLY A 2 14.17 17.58 -8.34
N PRO A 3 15.31 16.88 -8.38
CA PRO A 3 15.40 15.48 -7.97
C PRO A 3 15.12 15.26 -6.47
N ARG A 4 15.26 16.32 -5.65
CA ARG A 4 14.86 16.33 -4.23
C ARG A 4 13.34 16.18 -4.06
N ILE A 5 12.56 16.80 -4.94
CA ILE A 5 11.08 16.73 -4.89
C ILE A 5 10.62 15.29 -5.15
N LEU A 6 11.25 14.59 -6.12
CA LEU A 6 10.96 13.18 -6.39
C LEU A 6 11.19 12.28 -5.18
N ILE A 7 12.30 12.48 -4.47
CA ILE A 7 12.61 11.73 -3.24
C ILE A 7 11.57 12.03 -2.17
N ILE A 8 11.25 13.30 -1.93
CA ILE A 8 10.27 13.70 -0.90
C ILE A 8 8.89 13.10 -1.18
N VAL A 9 8.40 13.20 -2.42
CA VAL A 9 7.11 12.64 -2.82
C VAL A 9 7.10 11.12 -2.64
N SER A 10 8.19 10.44 -3.01
CA SER A 10 8.32 8.98 -2.86
C SER A 10 8.29 8.55 -1.39
N VAL A 11 8.98 9.28 -0.51
CA VAL A 11 8.98 9.01 0.93
C VAL A 11 7.60 9.25 1.54
N LEU A 12 6.94 10.36 1.19
CA LEU A 12 5.60 10.67 1.67
C LEU A 12 4.58 9.60 1.24
N ALA A 13 4.66 9.12 0.00
CA ALA A 13 3.80 8.06 -0.50
C ALA A 13 3.96 6.76 0.32
N ILE A 14 5.20 6.38 0.65
CA ILE A 14 5.49 5.21 1.50
C ILE A 14 4.91 5.40 2.90
N LEU A 15 5.07 6.57 3.51
CA LEU A 15 4.58 6.84 4.86
C LEU A 15 3.04 6.80 4.94
N ILE A 16 2.35 7.41 3.98
CA ILE A 16 0.88 7.43 3.95
C ILE A 16 0.33 6.02 3.72
N ALA A 17 0.88 5.30 2.73
CA ALA A 17 0.44 3.95 2.42
C ALA A 17 0.77 2.96 3.56
N GLY A 18 1.93 3.14 4.21
CA GLY A 18 2.33 2.33 5.36
C GLY A 18 1.44 2.59 6.58
N GLY A 19 1.07 3.84 6.83
CA GLY A 19 0.11 4.19 7.88
C GLY A 19 -1.24 3.51 7.69
N LYS A 20 -1.75 3.50 6.44
CA LYS A 20 -2.99 2.79 6.10
C LYS A 20 -2.85 1.26 6.24
N TRP A 21 -1.73 0.69 5.82
CA TRP A 21 -1.48 -0.75 5.98
C TRP A 21 -1.45 -1.16 7.46
N ILE A 22 -0.89 -0.33 8.32
CA ILE A 22 -0.88 -0.56 9.77
C ILE A 22 -2.30 -0.44 10.35
N SER A 23 -3.08 0.57 9.95
CA SER A 23 -4.46 0.73 10.43
C SER A 23 -5.36 -0.44 10.03
N ASP A 24 -5.11 -1.03 8.86
CA ASP A 24 -5.88 -2.15 8.34
C ASP A 24 -5.46 -3.50 8.94
N GLY A 25 -4.47 -3.50 9.84
CA GLY A 25 -4.05 -4.65 10.64
C GLY A 25 -2.85 -5.42 10.11
N MET A 26 -2.04 -4.80 9.23
CA MET A 26 -0.86 -5.43 8.61
C MET A 26 -1.21 -6.72 7.85
N GLU A 27 -2.33 -6.69 7.12
CA GLU A 27 -2.77 -7.82 6.31
C GLU A 27 -1.76 -8.15 5.22
N TRP A 28 -1.47 -9.44 5.02
CA TRP A 28 -0.55 -9.90 3.98
C TRP A 28 -1.13 -9.68 2.58
N TYR A 29 -2.44 -9.89 2.43
CA TYR A 29 -3.15 -9.72 1.16
C TYR A 29 -4.18 -8.61 1.29
N THR A 30 -4.29 -7.76 0.27
CA THR A 30 -5.41 -6.83 0.12
C THR A 30 -6.69 -7.64 0.09
N LYS A 31 -7.71 -7.21 0.82
CA LYS A 31 -8.99 -7.93 0.88
C LYS A 31 -10.09 -6.96 0.55
N ASP A 32 -10.92 -7.29 -0.42
CA ASP A 32 -12.07 -6.46 -0.78
C ASP A 32 -13.26 -6.68 0.18
N ARG A 33 -13.29 -7.79 0.93
CA ARG A 33 -14.39 -8.15 1.85
C ARG A 33 -13.89 -8.79 3.13
N LYS A 34 -14.61 -8.51 4.23
CA LYS A 34 -14.43 -9.16 5.52
C LYS A 34 -15.58 -10.12 5.78
N GLN A 35 -15.24 -11.34 6.19
CA GLN A 35 -16.22 -12.31 6.68
C GLN A 35 -16.64 -11.92 8.11
N VAL A 36 -17.86 -11.42 8.26
CA VAL A 36 -18.45 -11.16 9.57
C VAL A 36 -19.34 -12.35 9.89
N THR A 37 -18.92 -13.16 10.86
CA THR A 37 -19.74 -14.28 11.35
C THR A 37 -20.60 -13.74 12.49
N GLU A 38 -21.86 -13.44 12.22
CA GLU A 38 -22.81 -13.06 13.25
C GLU A 38 -23.41 -14.35 13.83
N LEU A 39 -23.18 -14.56 15.13
CA LEU A 39 -23.85 -15.63 15.89
C LEU A 39 -25.24 -15.12 16.26
N VAL A 40 -26.22 -15.43 15.42
CA VAL A 40 -27.62 -15.09 15.71
C VAL A 40 -28.17 -16.21 16.59
N LYS A 41 -28.55 -15.84 17.81
CA LYS A 41 -29.19 -16.78 18.74
C LYS A 41 -30.67 -16.83 18.40
N ASP A 42 -31.15 -17.99 17.97
CA ASP A 42 -32.57 -18.18 17.67
C ASP A 42 -33.33 -18.37 19.00
N GLU A 43 -34.10 -17.35 19.41
CA GLU A 43 -34.81 -17.33 20.69
C GLU A 43 -35.95 -18.36 20.76
N LEU A 44 -36.42 -18.85 19.61
CA LEU A 44 -37.50 -19.85 19.51
C LEU A 44 -37.02 -21.29 19.74
N PHE A 45 -35.76 -21.60 19.42
CA PHE A 45 -35.23 -22.97 19.44
C PHE A 45 -33.97 -23.14 20.30
N GLY A 46 -33.48 -22.07 20.94
CA GLY A 46 -32.31 -22.11 21.82
C GLY A 46 -31.01 -22.51 21.11
N THR A 47 -31.00 -22.52 19.79
CA THR A 47 -29.89 -22.96 18.94
C THR A 47 -29.14 -21.75 18.41
N THR A 48 -27.81 -21.82 18.41
CA THR A 48 -26.95 -20.73 17.92
C THR A 48 -26.67 -20.98 16.44
N GLU A 49 -27.28 -20.19 15.56
CA GLU A 49 -27.07 -20.31 14.12
C GLU A 49 -25.93 -19.37 13.69
N LYS A 50 -24.93 -19.91 12.97
CA LYS A 50 -23.80 -19.13 12.45
C LYS A 50 -24.19 -18.51 11.12
N LYS A 51 -24.54 -17.22 11.12
CA LYS A 51 -24.80 -16.49 9.88
C LYS A 51 -23.50 -15.85 9.39
N VAL A 52 -23.02 -16.33 8.25
CA VAL A 52 -21.84 -15.78 7.58
C VAL A 52 -22.30 -14.67 6.65
N THR A 53 -22.01 -13.41 7.00
CA THR A 53 -22.28 -12.24 6.16
C THR A 53 -20.96 -11.68 5.65
N TRP A 54 -20.85 -11.48 4.34
CA TRP A 54 -19.69 -10.83 3.73
C TRP A 54 -19.96 -9.33 3.65
N VAL A 55 -19.19 -8.54 4.41
CA VAL A 55 -19.30 -7.08 4.39
C VAL A 55 -18.16 -6.52 3.54
N ASP A 56 -18.47 -5.56 2.67
CA ASP A 56 -17.46 -4.83 1.90
C ASP A 56 -16.64 -3.95 2.87
N ASP A 57 -15.44 -4.43 3.22
CA ASP A 57 -14.46 -3.77 4.08
C ASP A 57 -13.10 -3.84 3.35
N PRO A 58 -12.85 -2.91 2.41
CA PRO A 58 -11.66 -2.94 1.58
C PRO A 58 -10.42 -2.63 2.43
N ARG A 59 -9.67 -3.69 2.77
CA ARG A 59 -8.44 -3.64 3.56
C ARG A 59 -7.23 -3.60 2.65
N PHE A 60 -6.36 -2.64 2.90
CA PHE A 60 -5.10 -2.48 2.20
C PHE A 60 -4.07 -3.47 2.74
N GLY A 61 -3.60 -4.40 1.91
CA GLY A 61 -2.61 -5.41 2.29
C GLY A 61 -1.24 -5.19 1.67
N LEU A 62 -0.29 -6.04 2.04
CA LEU A 62 1.08 -5.99 1.52
C LEU A 62 1.12 -6.39 0.05
N LEU A 63 0.38 -7.43 -0.33
CA LEU A 63 0.30 -7.98 -1.67
C LEU A 63 -1.13 -7.84 -2.20
N PRO A 64 -1.33 -7.72 -3.52
CA PRO A 64 -2.66 -7.82 -4.09
C PRO A 64 -3.22 -9.24 -3.88
N ASP A 65 -4.55 -9.35 -3.77
CA ASP A 65 -5.27 -10.62 -3.74
C ASP A 65 -5.23 -11.35 -5.08
N ASP A 66 -5.26 -10.59 -6.18
CA ASP A 66 -5.18 -11.12 -7.53
C ASP A 66 -3.89 -10.70 -8.25
N ALA A 67 -3.39 -11.60 -9.11
CA ALA A 67 -2.23 -11.33 -9.97
C ALA A 67 -2.56 -10.41 -11.17
N THR A 68 -3.74 -9.77 -11.18
CA THR A 68 -4.13 -8.86 -12.24
C THR A 68 -3.33 -7.55 -12.16
N ILE A 69 -2.91 -7.03 -13.31
CA ILE A 69 -2.11 -5.79 -13.38
C ILE A 69 -2.86 -4.62 -12.72
N THR A 70 -4.19 -4.65 -12.76
CA THR A 70 -5.08 -3.66 -12.15
C THR A 70 -5.16 -3.73 -10.63
N ALA A 71 -4.82 -4.87 -10.01
CA ALA A 71 -4.83 -5.04 -8.56
C ALA A 71 -3.50 -4.60 -7.91
N LEU A 72 -2.38 -4.63 -8.64
CA LEU A 72 -1.05 -4.24 -8.15
C LEU A 72 -1.02 -2.86 -7.46
N PRO A 73 -1.63 -1.77 -8.01
CA PRO A 73 -1.56 -0.45 -7.40
C PRO A 73 -2.31 -0.35 -6.06
N LYS A 74 -3.17 -1.32 -5.76
CA LYS A 74 -3.96 -1.39 -4.52
C LYS A 74 -3.25 -2.14 -3.39
N SER A 75 -1.94 -2.35 -3.51
CA SER A 75 -1.13 -3.03 -2.51
C SER A 75 -0.02 -2.13 -1.98
N PHE A 76 0.29 -2.28 -0.69
CA PHE A 76 1.37 -1.54 -0.06
C PHE A 76 2.74 -1.92 -0.64
N GLY A 77 2.94 -3.19 -1.00
CA GLY A 77 4.17 -3.68 -1.61
C GLY A 77 4.49 -2.99 -2.93
N PHE A 78 3.48 -2.67 -3.75
CA PHE A 78 3.68 -1.89 -4.96
C PHE A 78 4.11 -0.45 -4.64
N VAL A 79 3.49 0.20 -3.64
CA VAL A 79 3.87 1.55 -3.22
C VAL A 79 5.31 1.57 -2.68
N LEU A 80 5.72 0.55 -1.92
CA LEU A 80 7.10 0.39 -1.46
C LEU A 80 8.08 0.22 -2.62
N GLY A 81 7.76 -0.66 -3.58
CA GLY A 81 8.60 -0.90 -4.75
C GLY A 81 8.76 0.36 -5.62
N MET A 82 7.66 1.02 -5.95
CA MET A 82 7.69 2.24 -6.75
C MET A 82 8.34 3.41 -6.01
N GLY A 83 8.10 3.53 -4.70
CA GLY A 83 8.71 4.56 -3.87
C GLY A 83 10.23 4.38 -3.75
N THR A 84 10.72 3.16 -3.53
CA THR A 84 12.17 2.87 -3.50
C THR A 84 12.82 3.14 -4.86
N VAL A 85 12.20 2.74 -5.97
CA VAL A 85 12.68 3.07 -7.32
C VAL A 85 12.73 4.58 -7.53
N GLY A 86 11.71 5.32 -7.12
CA GLY A 86 11.66 6.79 -7.18
C GLY A 86 12.80 7.46 -6.40
N ILE A 87 13.10 6.95 -5.20
CA ILE A 87 14.21 7.44 -4.37
C ILE A 87 15.56 7.18 -5.06
N ILE A 88 15.79 5.96 -5.56
CA ILE A 88 17.04 5.59 -6.26
C ILE A 88 17.21 6.45 -7.52
N ALA A 89 16.16 6.58 -8.32
CA ALA A 89 16.18 7.41 -9.53
C ALA A 89 16.46 8.89 -9.20
N GLY A 90 15.81 9.43 -8.17
CA GLY A 90 16.06 10.79 -7.68
C GLY A 90 17.50 10.99 -7.19
N MET A 91 18.08 10.00 -6.51
CA MET A 91 19.46 10.04 -6.04
C MET A 91 20.45 10.01 -7.21
N LEU A 92 20.26 9.11 -8.17
CA LEU A 92 21.09 9.00 -9.38
C LEU A 92 21.04 10.28 -10.22
N TRP A 93 19.86 10.88 -10.36
CA TRP A 93 19.71 12.14 -11.09
C TRP A 93 20.37 13.32 -10.37
N SER A 94 20.27 13.37 -9.04
CA SER A 94 20.99 14.37 -8.23
C SER A 94 22.49 14.29 -8.44
N ARG A 95 23.07 13.08 -8.43
CA ARG A 95 24.50 12.85 -8.67
C ARG A 95 24.95 13.32 -10.06
N ARG A 96 24.15 13.07 -11.10
CA ARG A 96 24.45 13.52 -12.47
C ARG A 96 24.47 15.05 -12.57
N LYS A 97 23.51 15.75 -11.98
CA LYS A 97 23.46 17.24 -11.99
C LYS A 97 24.67 17.87 -11.31
N THR A 98 25.12 17.33 -10.17
CA THR A 98 26.30 17.85 -9.47
C THR A 98 27.58 17.66 -10.31
N ARG A 99 27.73 16.54 -11.00
CA ARG A 99 28.90 16.26 -11.87
C ARG A 99 28.96 17.19 -13.08
N THR A 100 27.82 17.55 -13.68
CA THR A 100 27.80 18.50 -14.81
C THR A 100 28.09 19.95 -14.37
N SER A 101 27.76 20.31 -13.12
CA SER A 101 28.08 21.63 -12.57
C SER A 101 29.57 21.79 -12.28
N SER A 102 30.26 20.73 -11.80
CA SER A 102 31.69 20.75 -11.51
C SER A 102 32.57 20.83 -12.78
N ASN A 103 32.09 20.34 -13.92
CA ASN A 103 32.82 20.40 -15.19
C ASN A 103 32.68 21.75 -15.93
N ARG A 104 31.96 22.72 -15.35
CA ARG A 104 31.73 24.05 -15.95
C ARG A 104 32.49 25.18 -15.26
N THR A 105 33.26 24.88 -14.22
CA THR A 105 34.18 25.83 -13.60
C THR A 105 35.58 25.57 -14.16
N PRO A 106 36.13 26.49 -14.99
CA PRO A 106 37.54 26.48 -15.37
C PRO A 106 38.45 26.78 -14.17
#